data_AF-A0AAE3LJY2-F1
#
_entry.id   AF-A0AAE3LJY2-F1
#
_cell.length_a   1.000
_cell.length_b   1.000
_cell.length_c   1.000
_cell.angle_alpha   90.00
_cell.angle_beta   90.00
_cell.angle_gamma   90.00
#
_symmetry.space_group_name_H-M   'P 1'
#
loop_
_entity.id
_entity.type
_entity.pdbx_description
1 polymer ?
#
loop_
_entity_poly.entity_id
_entity_poly.type
_entity_poly.pdbx_seq_one_letter_code
_entity_poly.pdbx_strand_id
1 'polypeptide(L)'
;MYAQLSFVWLVTFPMVLVAVLAATNVASHLESGTFRVLLSKPVSRWEPLVGTFLGIVLVGVLATLSGLLVGGAALYVTTGASALALGGSVLALLVGTLAHALIVIVLAAAIGTLLAVVTGTRLQTALGTTLLPVLFFAFMFVRFLPVGDRYADLFLYVPDVNYHLGNVYVAVHGALGTEFTPATRNAVSTVSGVYDTASVWTDPLLGGIGGSTPVAGYVPALVSVVVVAIVTIVALAGAVYRFERMDIP
;
A
#
# COMPACT_ATOMS: atom_id res chain seq x y z
N MET A 1 10.39 -15.40 -2.58
CA MET A 1 11.27 -14.22 -2.41
C MET A 1 10.73 -12.99 -3.14
N TYR A 2 10.49 -13.03 -4.46
CA TYR A 2 9.99 -11.85 -5.20
C TYR A 2 8.69 -11.26 -4.62
N ALA A 3 7.69 -12.08 -4.29
CA ALA A 3 6.42 -11.60 -3.73
C ALA A 3 6.57 -10.81 -2.41
N GLN A 4 7.49 -11.24 -1.53
CA GLN A 4 7.79 -10.51 -0.30
C GLN A 4 8.56 -9.23 -0.60
N LEU A 5 9.55 -9.29 -1.51
CA LEU A 5 10.28 -8.12 -1.96
C LEU A 5 9.33 -7.08 -2.56
N SER A 6 8.42 -7.52 -3.44
CA SER A 6 7.50 -6.63 -4.12
C SER A 6 6.49 -6.02 -3.16
N PHE A 7 5.84 -6.83 -2.32
CA PHE A 7 4.86 -6.35 -1.34
C PHE A 7 5.47 -5.32 -0.37
N VAL A 8 6.58 -5.65 0.29
CA VAL A 8 7.16 -4.81 1.34
C VAL A 8 7.95 -3.64 0.76
N TRP A 9 8.90 -3.96 -0.12
CA TRP A 9 9.96 -3.03 -0.49
C TRP A 9 9.66 -2.28 -1.77
N LEU A 10 9.00 -2.91 -2.75
CA LEU A 10 8.79 -2.28 -4.06
C LEU A 10 7.42 -1.64 -4.20
N VAL A 11 6.45 -1.98 -3.35
CA VAL A 11 5.12 -1.34 -3.32
C VAL A 11 4.94 -0.50 -2.07
N THR A 12 5.16 -1.07 -0.89
CA THR A 12 4.86 -0.34 0.35
C THR A 12 5.90 0.70 0.70
N PHE A 13 7.17 0.54 0.31
CA PHE A 13 8.15 1.60 0.53
C PHE A 13 7.89 2.83 -0.38
N PRO A 14 7.59 2.69 -1.69
CA PRO A 14 7.12 3.82 -2.50
C PRO A 14 5.84 4.50 -2.01
N MET A 15 4.99 3.81 -1.24
CA MET A 15 3.86 4.45 -0.54
C MET A 15 4.31 5.65 0.30
N VAL A 16 5.45 5.54 0.99
CA VAL A 16 6.05 6.64 1.78
C VAL A 16 6.35 7.83 0.87
N LEU A 17 7.01 7.56 -0.26
CA LEU A 17 7.37 8.57 -1.24
C LEU A 17 6.12 9.26 -1.80
N VAL A 18 5.10 8.48 -2.19
CA VAL A 18 3.84 9.00 -2.71
C VAL A 18 3.11 9.84 -1.68
N ALA A 19 3.04 9.40 -0.42
CA ALA A 19 2.40 10.16 0.66
C ALA A 19 3.10 11.52 0.87
N VAL A 20 4.44 11.51 0.91
CA VAL A 20 5.24 12.73 1.07
C VAL A 20 5.16 13.63 -0.17
N LEU A 21 5.18 13.08 -1.39
CA LEU A 21 5.00 13.85 -2.62
C LEU A 21 3.60 14.47 -2.68
N ALA A 22 2.57 13.73 -2.26
CA ALA A 22 1.21 14.24 -2.22
C ALA A 22 1.09 15.41 -1.25
N ALA A 23 1.62 15.22 -0.05
CA ALA A 23 1.68 16.23 0.98
C ALA A 23 2.39 17.50 0.52
N THR A 24 3.62 17.35 0.03
CA THR A 24 4.52 18.46 -0.26
C THR A 24 4.12 19.23 -1.50
N ASN A 25 3.68 18.56 -2.57
CA ASN A 25 3.26 19.26 -3.79
C ASN A 25 2.01 20.11 -3.53
N VAL A 26 0.97 19.55 -2.91
CA VAL A 26 -0.27 20.29 -2.63
C VAL A 26 0.00 21.44 -1.66
N ALA A 27 0.74 21.20 -0.56
CA ALA A 27 1.11 22.26 0.37
C ALA A 27 1.98 23.34 -0.29
N SER A 28 2.91 22.97 -1.17
CA SER A 28 3.75 23.94 -1.88
C SER A 28 2.95 24.84 -2.80
N HIS A 29 1.94 24.32 -3.50
CA HIS A 29 1.06 25.10 -4.37
C HIS A 29 0.14 26.05 -3.60
N LEU A 30 -0.21 25.71 -2.37
CA LEU A 30 -0.93 26.59 -1.45
C LEU A 30 -0.01 27.73 -0.96
N GLU A 31 1.19 27.41 -0.50
CA GLU A 31 2.15 28.40 0.00
C GLU A 31 2.66 29.36 -1.09
N SER A 32 2.86 28.88 -2.32
CA SER A 32 3.33 29.69 -3.44
C SER A 32 2.25 30.56 -4.10
N GLY A 33 0.98 30.39 -3.71
CA GLY A 33 -0.16 31.04 -4.37
C GLY A 33 -0.41 30.52 -5.80
N THR A 34 0.17 29.39 -6.20
CA THR A 34 -0.07 28.81 -7.54
C THR A 34 -1.54 28.49 -7.75
N PHE A 35 -2.23 27.97 -6.73
CA PHE A 35 -3.67 27.73 -6.83
C PHE A 35 -4.47 29.01 -7.03
N ARG A 36 -4.06 30.14 -6.43
CA ARG A 36 -4.72 31.44 -6.63
C ARG A 36 -4.65 31.89 -8.09
N VAL A 37 -3.49 31.69 -8.75
CA VAL A 37 -3.34 31.99 -10.18
C VAL A 37 -4.22 31.08 -11.03
N LEU A 38 -4.28 29.79 -10.74
CA LEU A 38 -5.12 28.85 -11.49
C LEU A 38 -6.61 29.18 -11.34
N LEU A 39 -7.05 29.54 -10.15
CA LEU A 39 -8.45 29.90 -9.85
C LEU A 39 -8.89 31.27 -10.36
N SER A 40 -7.97 32.08 -10.88
CA SER A 40 -8.32 33.31 -11.61
C SER A 40 -8.91 33.03 -13.00
N LYS A 41 -8.73 31.80 -13.50
CA LYS A 41 -9.30 31.32 -14.77
C LYS A 41 -10.69 30.72 -14.51
N PRO A 42 -11.56 30.61 -15.55
CA PRO A 42 -12.88 30.00 -15.41
C PRO A 42 -12.78 28.47 -15.29
N VAL A 43 -12.17 27.98 -14.20
CA VAL A 43 -12.00 26.58 -13.84
C VAL A 43 -12.67 26.30 -12.50
N SER A 44 -13.22 25.10 -12.32
CA SER A 44 -13.87 24.74 -11.05
C SER A 44 -12.82 24.64 -9.95
N ARG A 45 -13.17 25.00 -8.70
CA ARG A 45 -12.21 25.00 -7.58
C ARG A 45 -11.56 23.63 -7.32
N TRP A 46 -12.30 22.54 -7.51
CA TRP A 46 -11.78 21.20 -7.28
C TRP A 46 -10.82 20.71 -8.39
N GLU A 47 -10.88 21.28 -9.60
CA GLU A 47 -10.14 20.79 -10.77
C GLU A 47 -8.62 20.85 -10.57
N PRO A 48 -8.02 21.97 -10.09
CA PRO A 48 -6.58 22.00 -9.80
C PRO A 48 -6.16 20.95 -8.77
N LEU A 49 -6.95 20.75 -7.71
CA LEU A 49 -6.63 19.80 -6.65
C LEU A 49 -6.65 18.35 -7.18
N VAL A 50 -7.70 17.98 -7.92
CA VAL A 50 -7.82 16.65 -8.52
C VAL A 50 -6.76 16.44 -9.59
N GLY A 51 -6.43 17.47 -10.39
CA GLY A 51 -5.34 17.42 -11.35
C GLY A 51 -3.98 17.14 -10.68
N THR A 52 -3.66 17.83 -9.58
CA THR A 52 -2.45 17.57 -8.79
C THR A 52 -2.47 16.15 -8.22
N PHE A 53 -3.59 15.72 -7.62
CA PHE A 53 -3.76 14.37 -7.09
C PHE A 53 -3.51 13.29 -8.14
N LEU A 54 -4.12 13.39 -9.32
CA LEU A 54 -3.92 12.45 -10.43
C LEU A 54 -2.48 12.45 -10.94
N GLY A 55 -1.84 13.62 -10.99
CA GLY A 55 -0.41 13.73 -11.32
C GLY A 55 0.46 12.96 -10.33
N ILE A 56 0.19 13.07 -9.03
CA ILE A 56 0.91 12.32 -7.98
C ILE A 56 0.67 10.81 -8.12
N VAL A 57 -0.57 10.38 -8.34
CA VAL A 57 -0.91 8.97 -8.55
C VAL A 57 -0.17 8.42 -9.76
N LEU A 58 -0.14 9.15 -10.88
CA LEU A 58 0.57 8.74 -12.09
C LEU A 58 2.08 8.58 -11.83
N VAL A 59 2.71 9.56 -11.18
CA VAL A 59 4.13 9.49 -10.79
C VAL A 59 4.38 8.29 -9.87
N GLY A 60 3.51 8.05 -8.89
CA GLY A 60 3.60 6.90 -7.99
C GLY A 60 3.51 5.56 -8.71
N VAL A 61 2.60 5.44 -9.68
CA VAL A 61 2.42 4.21 -10.48
C VAL A 61 3.66 3.97 -11.34
N LEU A 62 4.17 4.99 -12.03
CA LEU A 62 5.38 4.87 -12.85
C LEU A 62 6.60 4.52 -12.00
N ALA A 63 6.79 5.19 -10.86
CA ALA A 63 7.90 4.90 -9.94
C ALA A 63 7.82 3.45 -9.40
N THR A 64 6.61 2.99 -9.06
CA THR A 64 6.40 1.61 -8.58
C THR A 64 6.63 0.59 -9.67
N LEU A 65 6.14 0.82 -10.90
CA LEU A 65 6.41 -0.02 -12.05
C LEU A 65 7.91 -0.13 -12.33
N SER A 66 8.62 0.99 -12.36
CA SER A 66 10.08 1.01 -12.50
C SER A 66 10.75 0.23 -11.38
N GLY A 67 10.33 0.42 -10.12
CA GLY A 67 10.84 -0.32 -8.97
C GLY A 67 10.61 -1.83 -9.07
N LEU A 68 9.43 -2.27 -9.51
CA LEU A 68 9.10 -3.68 -9.71
C LEU A 68 9.96 -4.33 -10.79
N LEU A 69 10.20 -3.64 -11.90
CA LEU A 69 11.02 -4.11 -13.01
C LEU A 69 12.51 -4.17 -12.63
N VAL A 70 13.03 -3.09 -12.02
CA VAL A 70 14.42 -3.03 -11.55
C VAL A 70 14.65 -4.08 -10.45
N GLY A 71 13.72 -4.22 -9.51
CA GLY A 71 13.79 -5.23 -8.46
C GLY A 71 13.75 -6.66 -9.01
N GLY A 72 12.91 -6.93 -10.02
CA GLY A 72 12.89 -8.21 -10.71
C GLY A 72 14.20 -8.52 -11.45
N ALA A 73 14.75 -7.53 -12.16
CA ALA A 73 16.03 -7.66 -12.85
C ALA A 73 17.20 -7.86 -11.89
N ALA A 74 17.24 -7.12 -10.78
CA ALA A 74 18.25 -7.29 -9.74
C ALA A 74 18.19 -8.69 -9.12
N LEU A 75 16.99 -9.21 -8.85
CA LEU A 75 16.80 -10.57 -8.34
C LEU A 75 17.34 -11.62 -9.31
N TYR A 76 17.08 -11.47 -10.61
CA TYR A 76 17.61 -12.34 -11.65
C TYR A 76 19.15 -12.34 -11.68
N VAL A 77 19.76 -11.14 -11.71
CA VAL A 77 21.23 -10.98 -11.77
C VAL A 77 21.91 -11.52 -10.52
N THR A 78 21.34 -11.30 -9.34
CA THR A 78 21.97 -11.63 -8.05
C THR A 78 21.81 -13.10 -7.65
N THR A 79 20.74 -13.76 -8.06
CA THR A 79 20.47 -15.16 -7.68
C THR A 79 20.96 -16.19 -8.69
N GLY A 80 21.34 -15.76 -9.90
CA GLY A 80 21.68 -16.66 -11.00
C GLY A 80 20.48 -17.53 -11.44
N ALA A 81 19.25 -17.09 -11.15
CA ALA A 81 18.05 -17.82 -11.52
C ALA A 81 17.92 -17.95 -13.05
N SER A 82 17.28 -19.03 -13.50
CA SER A 82 17.01 -19.21 -14.93
C SER A 82 16.03 -18.16 -15.46
N ALA A 83 16.12 -17.80 -16.74
CA ALA A 83 15.18 -16.87 -17.36
C ALA A 83 13.72 -17.37 -17.29
N LEU A 84 13.50 -18.69 -17.25
CA LEU A 84 12.18 -19.30 -17.05
C LEU A 84 11.59 -18.94 -15.68
N ALA A 85 12.41 -18.78 -14.64
CA ALA A 85 11.95 -18.40 -13.31
C ALA A 85 11.36 -16.99 -13.26
N LEU A 86 11.75 -16.08 -14.16
CA LEU A 86 11.17 -14.75 -14.29
C LEU A 86 9.70 -14.80 -14.73
N GLY A 87 9.39 -15.67 -15.69
CA GLY A 87 8.01 -15.85 -16.17
C GLY A 87 7.08 -16.35 -15.07
N GLY A 88 7.48 -17.43 -14.39
CA GLY A 88 6.68 -18.08 -13.35
C GLY A 88 6.61 -17.34 -12.00
N SER A 89 7.42 -16.30 -11.79
CA SER A 89 7.42 -15.55 -10.53
C SER A 89 7.17 -14.05 -10.72
N VAL A 90 8.06 -13.36 -11.43
CA VAL A 90 8.00 -11.90 -11.58
C VAL A 90 6.81 -11.50 -12.46
N LEU A 91 6.75 -12.02 -13.69
CA LEU A 91 5.71 -11.64 -14.65
C LEU A 91 4.34 -12.15 -14.24
N ALA A 92 4.26 -13.38 -13.71
CA ALA A 92 3.01 -13.95 -13.19
C ALA A 92 2.40 -13.10 -12.06
N LEU A 93 3.23 -12.52 -11.19
CA LEU A 93 2.76 -11.69 -10.08
C LEU A 93 2.64 -10.19 -10.42
N LEU A 94 3.18 -9.75 -11.54
CA LEU A 94 3.33 -8.33 -11.87
C LEU A 94 1.99 -7.61 -11.93
N VAL A 95 1.00 -8.18 -12.64
CA VAL A 95 -0.31 -7.54 -12.85
C VAL A 95 -1.05 -7.36 -11.51
N GLY A 96 -1.12 -8.42 -10.70
CA GLY A 96 -1.76 -8.33 -9.38
C GLY A 96 -1.02 -7.40 -8.41
N THR A 97 0.32 -7.37 -8.50
CA THR A 97 1.14 -6.46 -7.68
C THR A 97 0.94 -5.01 -8.11
N LEU A 98 0.81 -4.72 -9.41
CA LEU A 98 0.51 -3.37 -9.91
C LEU A 98 -0.91 -2.92 -9.54
N ALA A 99 -1.89 -3.81 -9.62
CA ALA A 99 -3.26 -3.50 -9.20
C ALA A 99 -3.33 -3.18 -7.69
N HIS A 100 -2.64 -3.97 -6.86
CA HIS A 100 -2.49 -3.66 -5.44
C HIS A 100 -1.75 -2.34 -5.20
N ALA A 101 -0.64 -2.11 -5.92
CA ALA A 101 0.13 -0.88 -5.81
C ALA A 101 -0.73 0.35 -6.13
N LEU A 102 -1.58 0.29 -7.16
CA LEU A 102 -2.50 1.37 -7.49
C LEU A 102 -3.41 1.71 -6.31
N ILE A 103 -3.98 0.71 -5.64
CA ILE A 103 -4.83 0.93 -4.46
C ILE A 103 -4.04 1.62 -3.33
N VAL A 104 -2.82 1.14 -3.04
CA VAL A 104 -1.95 1.69 -2.01
C VAL A 104 -1.54 3.14 -2.32
N ILE A 105 -1.19 3.42 -3.58
CA ILE A 105 -0.81 4.75 -4.06
C ILE A 105 -1.98 5.71 -3.94
N VAL A 106 -3.18 5.31 -4.37
CA VAL A 106 -4.39 6.15 -4.30
C VAL A 106 -4.76 6.43 -2.85
N LEU A 107 -4.70 5.43 -1.96
CA LEU A 107 -4.93 5.60 -0.52
C LEU A 107 -3.95 6.61 0.08
N ALA A 108 -2.65 6.41 -0.15
CA ALA A 108 -1.59 7.27 0.38
C ALA A 108 -1.69 8.71 -0.16
N ALA A 109 -1.96 8.86 -1.45
CA ALA A 109 -2.17 10.15 -2.08
C ALA A 109 -3.42 10.85 -1.50
N ALA A 110 -4.52 10.13 -1.29
CA ALA A 110 -5.77 10.71 -0.77
C ALA A 110 -5.59 11.24 0.66
N ILE A 111 -4.94 10.45 1.52
CA ILE A 111 -4.59 10.86 2.88
C ILE A 111 -3.63 12.06 2.85
N GLY A 112 -2.59 12.01 2.00
CA GLY A 112 -1.62 13.10 1.88
C GLY A 112 -2.23 14.40 1.38
N THR A 113 -3.11 14.34 0.39
CA THR A 113 -3.85 15.51 -0.11
C THR A 113 -4.80 16.06 0.96
N LEU A 114 -5.53 15.22 1.70
CA LEU A 114 -6.38 15.68 2.80
C LEU A 114 -5.56 16.44 3.85
N LEU A 115 -4.47 15.83 4.33
CA LEU A 115 -3.61 16.45 5.33
C LEU A 115 -3.00 17.75 4.83
N ALA A 116 -2.66 17.84 3.54
CA ALA A 116 -2.08 19.04 2.94
C ALA A 116 -3.07 20.21 3.00
N VAL A 117 -4.32 19.94 2.62
CA VAL A 117 -5.39 20.93 2.60
C VAL A 117 -5.82 21.32 4.02
N VAL A 118 -5.80 20.39 4.98
CA VAL A 118 -6.20 20.65 6.37
C VAL A 118 -5.14 21.46 7.12
N THR A 119 -3.86 21.10 6.98
CA THR A 119 -2.78 21.72 7.76
C THR A 119 -2.23 22.99 7.11
N GLY A 120 -2.29 23.10 5.78
CA GLY A 120 -1.80 24.26 5.04
C GLY A 120 -0.29 24.51 5.12
N THR A 121 0.48 23.61 5.74
CA THR A 121 1.94 23.75 5.89
C THR A 121 2.66 22.47 5.50
N ARG A 122 3.79 22.58 4.78
CA ARG A 122 4.56 21.39 4.34
C ARG A 122 4.99 20.49 5.50
N LEU A 123 5.46 21.07 6.61
CA LEU A 123 6.00 20.31 7.73
C LEU A 123 4.93 19.47 8.43
N GLN A 124 3.79 20.08 8.80
CA GLN A 124 2.71 19.35 9.49
C GLN A 124 2.12 18.28 8.57
N THR A 125 2.00 18.58 7.28
CA THR A 125 1.53 17.59 6.31
C THR A 125 2.48 16.41 6.23
N ALA A 126 3.78 16.65 6.06
CA ALA A 126 4.78 15.59 5.95
C ALA A 126 4.81 14.70 7.20
N LEU A 127 4.78 15.30 8.39
CA LEU A 127 4.70 14.57 9.66
C LEU A 127 3.42 13.74 9.76
N GLY A 128 2.26 14.32 9.42
CA GLY A 128 0.98 13.61 9.42
C GLY A 128 0.97 12.43 8.45
N THR A 129 1.50 12.59 7.23
CA THR A 129 1.59 11.51 6.25
C THR A 129 2.56 10.40 6.65
N THR A 130 3.58 10.72 7.46
CA THR A 130 4.55 9.74 7.96
C THR A 130 3.91 8.75 8.93
N LEU A 131 2.75 9.09 9.51
CA LEU A 131 2.03 8.17 10.38
C LEU A 131 1.61 6.88 9.66
N LEU A 132 1.23 6.95 8.38
CA LEU A 132 0.81 5.79 7.60
C LEU A 132 1.92 4.72 7.48
N PRO A 133 3.13 5.04 6.99
CA PRO A 133 4.22 4.07 6.97
C PRO A 133 4.73 3.70 8.36
N VAL A 134 4.70 4.62 9.34
CA VAL A 134 5.06 4.28 10.73
C VAL A 134 4.12 3.22 11.27
N LEU A 135 2.80 3.35 11.10
CA LEU A 135 1.85 2.32 11.50
C LEU A 135 2.10 1.02 10.74
N PHE A 136 2.32 1.07 9.43
CA PHE A 136 2.63 -0.12 8.64
C PHE A 136 3.83 -0.90 9.19
N PHE A 137 4.95 -0.23 9.47
CA PHE A 137 6.16 -0.88 9.98
C PHE A 137 6.08 -1.20 11.48
N ALA A 138 5.42 -0.38 12.30
CA ALA A 138 5.27 -0.63 13.73
C ALA A 138 4.53 -1.96 13.96
N PHE A 139 3.44 -2.21 13.23
CA PHE A 139 2.69 -3.46 13.38
C PHE A 139 3.47 -4.69 12.89
N MET A 140 4.37 -4.54 11.92
CA MET A 140 5.32 -5.60 11.57
C MET A 140 6.15 -6.01 12.80
N PHE A 141 6.64 -5.05 13.60
CA PHE A 141 7.38 -5.36 14.84
C PHE A 141 6.50 -5.87 15.97
N VAL A 142 5.28 -5.34 16.13
CA VAL A 142 4.32 -5.81 17.14
C VAL A 142 4.05 -7.30 16.99
N ARG A 143 3.97 -7.82 15.75
CA ARG A 143 3.75 -9.25 15.50
C ARG A 143 4.97 -10.13 15.77
N PHE A 144 6.19 -9.57 15.81
CA PHE A 144 7.39 -10.30 16.23
C PHE A 144 7.52 -10.43 17.76
N LEU A 145 6.75 -9.64 18.52
CA LEU A 145 6.68 -9.83 19.96
C LEU A 145 5.96 -11.16 20.26
N PRO A 146 6.31 -11.85 21.35
CA PRO A 146 5.64 -13.09 21.76
C PRO A 146 4.26 -12.79 22.39
N VAL A 147 3.41 -12.09 21.64
CA VAL A 147 2.03 -11.78 22.03
C VAL A 147 1.10 -12.99 21.87
N GLY A 148 1.46 -13.97 21.04
CA GLY A 148 0.66 -15.19 20.84
C GLY A 148 -0.79 -14.87 20.52
N ASP A 149 -1.72 -15.56 21.20
CA ASP A 149 -3.16 -15.36 21.05
C ASP A 149 -3.64 -13.96 21.46
N ARG A 150 -2.84 -13.21 22.25
CA ARG A 150 -3.22 -11.86 22.69
C ARG A 150 -3.36 -10.87 21.55
N TYR A 151 -2.75 -11.13 20.40
CA TYR A 151 -2.92 -10.27 19.23
C TYR A 151 -4.39 -10.22 18.78
N ALA A 152 -5.06 -11.38 18.80
CA ALA A 152 -6.48 -11.50 18.52
C ALA A 152 -7.32 -10.94 19.69
N ASP A 153 -7.00 -11.32 20.93
CA ASP A 153 -7.76 -10.92 22.12
C ASP A 153 -7.79 -9.40 22.34
N LEU A 154 -6.69 -8.71 21.98
CA LEU A 154 -6.56 -7.26 22.09
C LEU A 154 -7.04 -6.52 20.83
N PHE A 155 -7.58 -7.23 19.84
CA PHE A 155 -8.05 -6.65 18.57
C PHE A 155 -6.97 -5.85 17.84
N LEU A 156 -5.68 -6.22 17.99
CA LEU A 156 -4.57 -5.48 17.39
C LEU A 156 -4.60 -5.51 15.86
N TYR A 157 -5.32 -6.48 15.27
CA TYR A 157 -5.55 -6.56 13.83
C TYR A 157 -6.41 -5.44 13.25
N VAL A 158 -7.15 -4.68 14.07
CA VAL A 158 -8.03 -3.58 13.63
C VAL A 158 -7.24 -2.32 13.25
N PRO A 159 -6.32 -1.80 14.10
CA PRO A 159 -5.44 -0.69 13.71
C PRO A 159 -4.27 -1.10 12.81
N ASP A 160 -4.12 -2.40 12.53
CA ASP A 160 -2.99 -2.92 11.77
C ASP A 160 -3.14 -2.66 10.26
N VAL A 161 -2.62 -1.51 9.84
CA VAL A 161 -2.58 -1.11 8.43
C VAL A 161 -1.91 -2.18 7.57
N ASN A 162 -0.86 -2.81 8.07
CA ASN A 162 -0.11 -3.81 7.33
C ASN A 162 -0.94 -5.09 7.09
N TYR A 163 -1.74 -5.51 8.08
CA TYR A 163 -2.69 -6.62 7.95
C TYR A 163 -3.77 -6.32 6.90
N HIS A 164 -4.37 -5.13 6.97
CA HIS A 164 -5.37 -4.71 6.02
C HIS A 164 -4.82 -4.63 4.59
N LEU A 165 -3.64 -4.03 4.39
CA LEU A 165 -2.99 -3.97 3.07
C LEU A 165 -2.56 -5.35 2.55
N GLY A 166 -2.20 -6.27 3.44
CA GLY A 166 -1.95 -7.67 3.09
C GLY A 166 -3.21 -8.38 2.61
N ASN A 167 -4.33 -8.22 3.31
CA ASN A 167 -5.61 -8.76 2.91
C ASN A 167 -6.04 -8.23 1.52
N VAL A 168 -5.83 -6.94 1.26
CA VAL A 168 -6.04 -6.36 -0.08
C VAL A 168 -5.13 -7.01 -1.12
N TYR A 169 -3.85 -7.22 -0.79
CA TYR A 169 -2.89 -7.88 -1.71
C TYR A 169 -3.36 -9.29 -2.10
N VAL A 170 -3.74 -10.11 -1.11
CA VAL A 170 -4.24 -11.47 -1.34
C VAL A 170 -5.56 -11.44 -2.13
N ALA A 171 -6.49 -10.54 -1.78
CA ALA A 171 -7.77 -10.42 -2.46
C ALA A 171 -7.62 -10.04 -3.94
N VAL A 172 -6.75 -9.07 -4.24
CA VAL A 172 -6.48 -8.62 -5.63
C VAL A 172 -5.88 -9.75 -6.46
N HIS A 173 -4.88 -10.46 -5.92
CA HIS A 173 -4.29 -11.60 -6.61
C HIS A 173 -5.29 -12.74 -6.83
N GLY A 174 -6.10 -13.06 -5.82
CA GLY A 174 -7.17 -14.05 -5.94
C GLY A 174 -8.21 -13.67 -7.00
N ALA A 175 -8.63 -12.41 -7.04
CA ALA A 175 -9.58 -11.90 -8.04
C ALA A 175 -9.04 -11.97 -9.47
N LEU A 176 -7.72 -11.90 -9.64
CA LEU A 176 -7.03 -12.04 -10.93
C LEU A 176 -6.65 -13.49 -11.25
N GLY A 177 -7.13 -14.47 -10.48
CA GLY A 177 -6.85 -15.89 -10.69
C GLY A 177 -5.40 -16.29 -10.39
N THR A 178 -4.67 -15.47 -9.63
CA THR A 178 -3.29 -15.75 -9.24
C THR A 178 -3.26 -16.47 -7.91
N GLU A 179 -2.89 -17.74 -7.92
CA GLU A 179 -2.71 -18.52 -6.69
C GLU A 179 -1.30 -18.39 -6.13
N PHE A 180 -1.20 -18.12 -4.82
CA PHE A 180 0.09 -18.12 -4.14
C PHE A 180 0.49 -19.54 -3.76
N THR A 181 1.72 -19.90 -4.13
CA THR A 181 2.39 -21.10 -3.64
C THR A 181 2.58 -21.03 -2.11
N PRO A 182 2.72 -22.16 -1.40
CA PRO A 182 2.97 -22.16 0.05
C PRO A 182 4.18 -21.30 0.46
N ALA A 183 5.26 -21.33 -0.33
CA ALA A 183 6.44 -20.50 -0.10
C ALA A 183 6.12 -18.99 -0.21
N THR A 184 5.27 -18.59 -1.17
CA THR A 184 4.82 -17.20 -1.31
C THR A 184 3.90 -16.80 -0.15
N ARG A 185 2.97 -17.66 0.26
CA ARG A 185 2.08 -17.40 1.41
C ARG A 185 2.87 -17.19 2.70
N ASN A 186 3.85 -18.05 2.97
CA ASN A 186 4.73 -17.91 4.12
C ASN A 186 5.49 -16.57 4.07
N ALA A 187 6.13 -16.27 2.94
CA ALA A 187 6.90 -15.03 2.78
C ALA A 187 6.05 -13.76 2.91
N VAL A 188 4.82 -13.77 2.40
CA VAL A 188 3.84 -12.69 2.57
C VAL A 188 3.38 -12.62 4.03
N SER A 189 3.19 -13.75 4.71
CA SER A 189 2.72 -13.79 6.10
C SER A 189 3.71 -13.20 7.09
N THR A 190 5.01 -13.45 6.93
CA THR A 190 6.06 -12.89 7.79
C THR A 190 5.94 -11.39 7.94
N VAL A 191 5.39 -10.72 6.92
CA VAL A 191 5.26 -9.26 6.92
C VAL A 191 3.82 -8.84 7.13
N SER A 192 2.84 -9.50 6.50
CA SER A 192 1.43 -9.10 6.48
C SER A 192 0.56 -9.72 7.57
N GLY A 193 0.95 -10.85 8.16
CA GLY A 193 0.14 -11.59 9.13
C GLY A 193 -1.15 -12.20 8.56
N VAL A 194 -1.32 -12.22 7.23
CA VAL A 194 -2.57 -12.66 6.58
C VAL A 194 -2.73 -14.18 6.56
N TYR A 195 -1.62 -14.94 6.65
CA TYR A 195 -1.66 -16.39 6.72
C TYR A 195 -1.19 -16.87 8.08
N ASP A 196 -1.80 -17.93 8.60
CA ASP A 196 -1.35 -18.54 9.84
C ASP A 196 -0.20 -19.51 9.55
N THR A 197 1.03 -19.09 9.87
CA THR A 197 2.23 -19.91 9.68
C THR A 197 2.46 -20.91 10.82
N ALA A 198 1.75 -20.79 11.94
CA ALA A 198 1.88 -21.70 13.08
C ALA A 198 1.11 -23.01 12.86
N SER A 199 0.05 -22.98 12.05
CA SER A 199 -0.74 -24.16 11.67
C SER A 199 -0.24 -24.88 10.41
N VAL A 200 0.98 -24.60 9.95
CA VAL A 200 1.56 -25.31 8.79
C VAL A 200 1.77 -26.77 9.15
N TRP A 201 0.84 -27.61 8.69
CA TRP A 201 0.99 -29.06 8.74
C TRP A 201 2.00 -29.50 7.68
N THR A 202 3.06 -30.18 8.11
CA THR A 202 4.00 -30.86 7.23
C THR A 202 3.49 -32.26 6.96
N ASP A 203 3.23 -32.57 5.68
CA ASP A 203 2.82 -33.92 5.30
C ASP A 203 4.01 -34.88 5.44
N PRO A 204 3.97 -35.86 6.36
CA PRO A 204 5.05 -36.82 6.52
C PRO A 204 5.23 -37.72 5.29
N LEU A 205 4.18 -37.91 4.49
CA LEU A 205 4.14 -38.82 3.35
C LEU A 205 4.61 -38.16 2.04
N LEU A 206 4.63 -36.83 1.97
CA LEU A 206 5.13 -36.07 0.82
C LEU A 206 6.53 -35.50 1.07
N GLY A 207 7.33 -36.14 1.93
CA GLY A 207 8.70 -35.71 2.21
C GLY A 207 8.80 -34.37 2.94
N GLY A 208 7.80 -34.01 3.75
CA GLY A 208 7.79 -32.76 4.51
C GLY A 208 7.40 -31.53 3.71
N ILE A 209 6.79 -31.69 2.52
CA ILE A 209 6.15 -30.57 1.82
C ILE A 209 5.04 -30.02 2.71
N GLY A 210 5.16 -28.74 3.09
CA GLY A 210 4.14 -28.05 3.88
C GLY A 210 2.82 -27.98 3.10
N GLY A 211 1.72 -28.36 3.75
CA GLY A 211 0.38 -28.20 3.22
C GLY A 211 0.02 -26.73 2.96
N SER A 212 -1.21 -26.49 2.49
CA SER A 212 -1.68 -25.12 2.27
C SER A 212 -1.69 -24.34 3.59
N THR A 213 -0.92 -23.25 3.67
CA THR A 213 -1.00 -22.32 4.80
C THR A 213 -2.38 -21.65 4.78
N PRO A 214 -3.23 -21.85 5.82
CA PRO A 214 -4.55 -21.24 5.88
C PRO A 214 -4.43 -19.73 6.09
N VAL A 215 -5.48 -19.00 5.73
CA VAL A 215 -5.59 -17.58 6.08
C VAL A 215 -5.77 -17.45 7.60
N ALA A 216 -5.14 -16.46 8.22
CA ALA A 216 -5.23 -16.22 9.66
C ALA A 216 -6.67 -15.88 10.09
N GLY A 217 -7.45 -15.26 9.20
CA GLY A 217 -8.90 -15.17 9.34
C GLY A 217 -9.42 -14.21 10.41
N TYR A 218 -8.59 -13.34 11.01
CA TYR A 218 -9.07 -12.32 11.98
C TYR A 218 -10.16 -11.42 11.39
N VAL A 219 -10.02 -11.03 10.12
CA VAL A 219 -11.02 -10.27 9.37
C VAL A 219 -11.09 -10.83 7.93
N PRO A 220 -12.30 -11.01 7.35
CA PRO A 220 -12.42 -11.39 5.95
C PRO A 220 -11.70 -10.39 5.02
N ALA A 221 -10.98 -10.89 4.00
CA ALA A 221 -10.20 -10.02 3.13
C ALA A 221 -11.03 -8.93 2.43
N LEU A 222 -12.29 -9.24 2.08
CA LEU A 222 -13.24 -8.29 1.52
C LEU A 222 -13.52 -7.10 2.46
N VAL A 223 -13.58 -7.33 3.77
CA VAL A 223 -13.79 -6.23 4.74
C VAL A 223 -12.59 -5.28 4.72
N SER A 224 -11.35 -5.78 4.66
CA SER A 224 -10.17 -4.92 4.49
C SER A 224 -10.22 -4.10 3.20
N VAL A 225 -10.66 -4.70 2.09
CA VAL A 225 -10.85 -3.98 0.81
C VAL A 225 -11.88 -2.86 0.96
N VAL A 226 -13.03 -3.13 1.59
CA VAL A 226 -14.07 -2.13 1.82
C VAL A 226 -13.57 -1.02 2.74
N VAL A 227 -12.87 -1.34 3.85
CA VAL A 227 -12.32 -0.34 4.77
C VAL A 227 -11.32 0.57 4.04
N VAL A 228 -10.38 0.00 3.28
CA VAL A 228 -9.38 0.77 2.51
C VAL A 228 -10.08 1.67 1.47
N ALA A 229 -11.10 1.17 0.78
CA ALA A 229 -11.87 1.96 -0.18
C ALA A 229 -12.62 3.12 0.51
N ILE A 230 -13.29 2.87 1.63
CA ILE A 230 -14.00 3.90 2.40
C ILE A 230 -13.04 4.97 2.88
N VAL A 231 -11.90 4.59 3.49
CA VAL A 231 -10.89 5.55 3.97
C VAL A 231 -10.39 6.42 2.82
N THR A 232 -10.12 5.81 1.67
CA THR A 232 -9.67 6.53 0.46
C THR A 232 -10.71 7.53 -0.02
N ILE A 233 -11.97 7.11 -0.16
CA ILE A 233 -13.08 7.96 -0.62
C ILE A 233 -13.33 9.11 0.35
N VAL A 234 -13.40 8.82 1.65
CA VAL A 234 -13.61 9.83 2.70
C VAL A 234 -12.46 10.83 2.72
N ALA A 235 -11.21 10.36 2.58
CA ALA A 235 -10.05 11.24 2.56
C ALA A 235 -10.08 12.18 1.34
N LEU A 236 -10.34 11.66 0.14
CA LEU A 236 -10.43 12.46 -1.08
C LEU A 236 -11.61 13.44 -1.05
N ALA A 237 -12.79 12.98 -0.64
CA ALA A 237 -13.98 13.82 -0.51
C ALA A 237 -13.76 14.92 0.54
N GLY A 238 -13.14 14.60 1.67
CA GLY A 238 -12.76 15.56 2.70
C GLY A 238 -11.77 16.60 2.19
N ALA A 239 -10.79 16.19 1.39
CA ALA A 239 -9.82 17.09 0.79
C ALA A 239 -10.49 18.09 -0.16
N VAL A 240 -11.35 17.61 -1.06
CA VAL A 240 -12.12 18.45 -1.99
C VAL A 240 -13.04 19.41 -1.22
N TYR A 241 -13.84 18.88 -0.29
CA TYR A 241 -14.77 19.66 0.53
C TYR A 241 -14.06 20.79 1.29
N ARG A 242 -12.89 20.49 1.87
CA ARG A 242 -12.11 21.48 2.64
C ARG A 242 -11.48 22.52 1.72
N PHE A 243 -10.96 22.11 0.56
CA PHE A 243 -10.33 22.99 -0.42
C PHE A 243 -11.32 24.00 -0.99
N GLU A 244 -12.55 23.56 -1.30
CA GLU A 244 -13.59 24.45 -1.84
C GLU A 244 -13.98 25.57 -0.87
N ARG A 245 -13.98 25.29 0.44
CA ARG A 245 -14.30 26.25 1.51
C ARG A 245 -13.12 27.05 2.03
N MET A 246 -11.90 26.72 1.60
CA MET A 246 -10.72 27.42 2.09
C MET A 246 -10.58 28.76 1.37
N ASP A 247 -10.32 29.82 2.14
CA ASP A 247 -9.80 31.05 1.57
C ASP A 247 -8.36 30.79 1.14
N ILE A 248 -8.12 30.84 -0.16
CA ILE A 248 -6.80 30.61 -0.73
C ILE A 248 -6.09 31.98 -0.73
N PRO A 249 -5.07 32.17 0.14
CA PRO A 249 -4.39 33.46 0.28
C PRO A 249 -3.65 33.88 -1.01
#